data_AF-A0A327JKS3-F1
#
_entry.id   AF-A0A327JKS3-F1
#
_cell.length_a   1.000
_cell.length_b   1.000
_cell.length_c   1.000
_cell.angle_alpha   90.00
_cell.angle_beta   90.00
_cell.angle_gamma   90.00
#
_symmetry.space_group_name_H-M   'P 1'
#
loop_
_entity.id
_entity.type
_entity.pdbx_description
1 polymer ?
#
loop_
_entity_poly.entity_id
_entity_poly.type
_entity_poly.pdbx_seq_one_letter_code
_entity_poly.pdbx_strand_id
1 'polypeptide(L)'
;MKELNYALLNLTRHNGDGSFATRACRARGLQQLADELHALGFKLKGAKNLAPKHLDALVAHWRAGGIGDATIRNRLGWLRWWAEKVGKPGLLPGDNT
;
A
#
# COMPACT_ATOMS: atom_id res chain seq x y z
N MET A 1 -14.13 -2.27 10.02
CA MET A 1 -12.81 -1.99 9.40
C MET A 1 -11.88 -3.13 9.78
N LYS A 2 -11.12 -3.71 8.85
CA LYS A 2 -10.20 -4.83 9.14
C LYS A 2 -8.95 -4.31 9.89
N GLU A 3 -8.22 -5.20 10.54
CA GLU A 3 -6.99 -4.87 11.30
C GLU A 3 -5.99 -4.05 10.47
N LEU A 4 -5.69 -4.50 9.25
CA LEU A 4 -4.75 -3.80 8.37
C LEU A 4 -5.26 -2.40 7.98
N ASN A 5 -6.54 -2.28 7.61
CA ASN A 5 -7.16 -1.00 7.28
C ASN A 5 -7.03 0.02 8.43
N TYR A 6 -7.29 -0.43 9.66
CA TYR A 6 -7.15 0.40 10.85
C TYR A 6 -5.68 0.78 11.10
N ALA A 7 -4.76 -0.17 11.00
CA ALA A 7 -3.34 0.09 11.15
C ALA A 7 -2.80 1.10 10.12
N LEU A 8 -3.22 1.00 8.86
CA LEU A 8 -2.81 1.94 7.81
C LEU A 8 -3.45 3.32 7.98
N LEU A 9 -4.70 3.39 8.45
CA LEU A 9 -5.33 4.67 8.78
C LEU A 9 -4.52 5.40 9.87
N ASN A 10 -4.17 4.70 10.95
CA ASN A 10 -3.33 5.27 12.00
C ASN A 10 -1.95 5.67 11.48
N LEU A 11 -1.34 4.85 10.62
CA LEU A 11 -0.05 5.18 9.99
C LEU A 11 -0.11 6.52 9.23
N THR A 12 -1.19 6.78 8.49
CA THR A 12 -1.38 8.07 7.79
C THR A 12 -1.64 9.25 8.72
N ARG A 13 -2.31 9.02 9.85
CA ARG A 13 -2.57 10.07 10.84
C ARG A 13 -1.31 10.49 11.57
N HIS A 14 -0.42 9.55 11.86
CA HIS A 14 0.85 9.81 12.54
C HIS A 14 1.95 10.36 11.61
N ASN A 15 1.73 10.37 10.29
CA ASN A 15 2.70 10.86 9.31
C ASN A 15 2.11 12.01 8.48
N GLY A 16 2.45 13.24 8.86
CA GLY A 16 1.95 14.48 8.26
C GLY A 16 2.55 14.86 6.91
N ASP A 17 2.94 13.90 6.07
CA ASP A 17 3.65 14.22 4.81
C ASP A 17 2.68 14.71 3.72
N GLY A 18 2.80 15.99 3.36
CA GLY A 18 2.06 16.63 2.26
C GLY A 18 0.78 17.35 2.66
N SER A 19 0.10 17.93 1.68
CA SER A 19 -1.16 18.69 1.88
C SER A 19 -2.28 17.81 2.43
N PHE A 20 -3.35 18.42 2.95
CA PHE A 20 -4.56 17.68 3.36
C PHE A 20 -5.12 16.79 2.23
N ALA A 21 -5.16 17.30 1.00
CA ALA A 21 -5.62 16.55 -0.16
C ALA A 21 -4.70 15.36 -0.49
N THR A 22 -3.38 15.55 -0.44
CA THR A 22 -2.40 14.48 -0.68
C THR A 22 -2.52 13.37 0.36
N ARG A 23 -2.65 13.75 1.64
CA ARG A 23 -2.84 12.79 2.74
C ARG A 23 -4.15 12.02 2.61
N ALA A 24 -5.25 12.69 2.26
CA ALA A 24 -6.54 12.04 2.04
C ALA A 24 -6.50 11.06 0.86
N CYS A 25 -5.85 11.44 -0.24
CA CYS A 25 -5.65 10.56 -1.41
C CYS A 25 -4.87 9.30 -1.03
N ARG A 26 -3.73 9.47 -0.33
CA ARG A 26 -2.90 8.36 0.15
C ARG A 26 -3.67 7.45 1.12
N ALA A 27 -4.43 8.01 2.05
CA ALA A 27 -5.22 7.24 2.99
C ALA A 27 -6.23 6.35 2.26
N ARG A 28 -6.97 6.89 1.29
CA ARG A 28 -7.90 6.09 0.45
C ARG A 28 -7.16 5.00 -0.32
N GLY A 29 -6.02 5.33 -0.92
CA GLY A 29 -5.18 4.36 -1.62
C GLY A 29 -4.75 3.20 -0.73
N LEU A 30 -4.27 3.49 0.48
CA LEU A 30 -3.87 2.46 1.45
C LEU A 30 -5.05 1.61 1.93
N GLN A 31 -6.26 2.17 2.04
CA GLN A 31 -7.46 1.37 2.32
C GLN A 31 -7.74 0.37 1.19
N GLN A 32 -7.67 0.82 -0.07
CA GLN A 32 -7.82 -0.05 -1.23
C GLN A 32 -6.79 -1.20 -1.21
N LEU A 33 -5.51 -0.90 -0.96
CA LEU A 33 -4.47 -1.92 -0.87
C LEU A 33 -4.74 -2.95 0.25
N ALA A 34 -5.24 -2.51 1.39
CA ALA A 34 -5.60 -3.40 2.48
C ALA A 34 -6.79 -4.32 2.15
N ASP A 35 -7.78 -3.78 1.45
CA ASP A 35 -8.94 -4.55 1.01
C ASP A 35 -8.58 -5.58 -0.06
N GLU A 36 -7.74 -5.21 -1.03
CA GLU A 36 -7.21 -6.12 -2.06
C GLU A 36 -6.38 -7.25 -1.44
N LEU A 37 -5.46 -6.94 -0.51
CA LEU A 37 -4.70 -7.97 0.22
C LEU A 37 -5.63 -8.94 0.94
N HIS A 38 -6.67 -8.43 1.59
CA HIS A 38 -7.64 -9.28 2.26
C HIS A 38 -8.42 -10.17 1.29
N ALA A 39 -8.82 -9.64 0.13
CA ALA A 39 -9.50 -10.40 -0.91
C ALA A 39 -8.60 -11.50 -1.51
N LEU A 40 -7.29 -11.26 -1.57
CA LEU A 40 -6.27 -12.24 -1.95
C LEU A 40 -5.92 -13.23 -0.82
N GLY A 41 -6.63 -13.18 0.32
CA GLY A 41 -6.45 -14.11 1.44
C GLY A 41 -5.40 -13.70 2.48
N PHE A 42 -4.74 -12.54 2.31
CA PHE A 42 -3.74 -12.05 3.24
C PHE A 42 -4.37 -11.26 4.41
N LYS A 43 -4.40 -11.89 5.59
CA LYS A 43 -4.93 -11.29 6.83
C LYS A 43 -3.80 -10.70 7.69
N LEU A 44 -3.21 -9.59 7.25
CA LEU A 44 -2.16 -8.91 8.02
C LEU A 44 -2.74 -8.32 9.31
N LYS A 45 -2.08 -8.58 10.44
CA LYS A 45 -2.45 -8.05 11.76
C LYS A 45 -1.98 -6.60 12.01
N GLY A 46 -1.19 -6.03 11.10
CA GLY A 46 -0.68 -4.68 11.25
C GLY A 46 0.18 -4.22 10.09
N ALA A 47 0.46 -2.91 10.05
CA ALA A 47 1.22 -2.29 8.97
C ALA A 47 2.65 -2.84 8.84
N LYS A 48 3.29 -3.22 9.96
CA LYS A 48 4.66 -3.77 9.98
C LYS A 48 4.76 -5.18 9.40
N ASN A 49 3.65 -5.89 9.25
CA ASN A 49 3.61 -7.26 8.72
C ASN A 49 3.74 -7.30 7.18
N LEU A 50 3.97 -6.15 6.53
CA LEU A 50 4.31 -6.09 5.11
C LEU A 50 5.57 -6.91 4.79
N ALA A 51 5.55 -7.62 3.66
CA ALA A 51 6.59 -8.56 3.23
C ALA A 51 6.54 -8.70 1.70
N PRO A 52 7.63 -9.12 1.02
CA PRO A 52 7.71 -9.16 -0.45
C PRO A 52 6.53 -9.86 -1.12
N LYS A 53 6.12 -11.03 -0.60
CA LYS A 53 4.97 -11.79 -1.11
C LYS A 53 3.66 -11.00 -1.22
N HIS A 54 3.45 -10.00 -0.35
CA HIS A 54 2.25 -9.17 -0.39
C HIS A 54 2.30 -8.17 -1.55
N LEU A 55 3.49 -7.65 -1.87
CA LEU A 55 3.72 -6.76 -3.00
C LEU A 55 3.55 -7.54 -4.30
N ASP A 56 4.19 -8.71 -4.40
CA ASP A 56 4.12 -9.57 -5.58
C ASP A 56 2.67 -9.95 -5.88
N ALA A 57 1.90 -10.31 -4.86
CA ALA A 57 0.49 -10.64 -5.00
C ALA A 57 -0.36 -9.44 -5.48
N LEU A 58 -0.13 -8.24 -4.95
CA LEU A 58 -0.81 -7.04 -5.38
C LEU A 58 -0.48 -6.68 -6.84
N VAL A 59 0.81 -6.70 -7.20
CA VAL A 59 1.27 -6.40 -8.57
C VAL A 59 0.72 -7.42 -9.56
N ALA A 60 0.76 -8.71 -9.23
CA ALA A 60 0.18 -9.76 -10.06
C ALA A 60 -1.34 -9.57 -10.22
N HIS A 61 -2.06 -9.24 -9.14
CA HIS A 61 -3.49 -8.98 -9.17
C HIS A 61 -3.84 -7.79 -10.09
N TRP A 62 -3.08 -6.69 -10.03
CA TRP A 62 -3.30 -5.53 -10.88
C TRP A 62 -3.04 -5.79 -12.36
N ARG A 63 -1.94 -6.49 -12.65
CA ARG A 63 -1.59 -6.89 -14.01
C ARG A 63 -2.65 -7.84 -14.59
N ALA A 64 -3.09 -8.83 -13.81
CA ALA A 64 -4.16 -9.74 -14.21
C ALA A 64 -5.52 -9.02 -14.40
N GLY A 65 -5.78 -7.98 -13.60
CA GLY A 65 -6.98 -7.14 -13.73
C GLY A 65 -6.92 -6.13 -14.88
N GLY A 66 -5.81 -6.03 -15.60
CA GLY A 66 -5.66 -5.14 -16.76
C GLY A 66 -5.79 -3.65 -16.44
N ILE A 67 -5.52 -3.24 -15.20
CA ILE A 67 -5.54 -1.81 -14.85
C ILE A 67 -4.36 -1.08 -15.51
N GLY A 68 -4.56 0.16 -15.95
CA GLY A 68 -3.54 0.89 -16.71
C GLY A 68 -2.24 1.12 -15.94
N ASP A 69 -1.12 1.16 -16.66
CA ASP A 69 0.23 1.29 -16.07
C ASP A 69 0.39 2.54 -15.19
N ALA A 70 -0.26 3.65 -15.57
CA ALA A 70 -0.27 4.86 -14.76
C ALA A 70 -0.91 4.61 -13.38
N THR A 71 -1.97 3.82 -13.32
CA THR A 71 -2.64 3.42 -12.08
C THR A 71 -1.74 2.48 -11.27
N ILE A 72 -1.06 1.53 -11.91
CA ILE A 72 -0.09 0.65 -11.24
C ILE A 72 1.03 1.47 -10.60
N ARG A 73 1.63 2.42 -11.33
CA ARG A 73 2.69 3.30 -10.80
C ARG A 73 2.20 4.13 -9.60
N ASN A 74 0.99 4.66 -9.64
CA ASN A 74 0.41 5.39 -8.50
C ASN A 74 0.26 4.49 -7.27
N ARG A 75 -0.23 3.25 -7.44
CA ARG A 75 -0.37 2.28 -6.35
C ARG A 75 0.98 1.84 -5.79
N LEU A 76 1.97 1.63 -6.65
CA LEU A 76 3.36 1.35 -6.24
C LEU A 76 3.94 2.50 -5.41
N GLY A 77 3.63 3.76 -5.73
CA GLY A 77 4.01 4.91 -4.92
C GLY A 77 3.44 4.85 -3.50
N TRP A 78 2.19 4.43 -3.32
CA TRP A 78 1.60 4.23 -1.99
C TRP A 78 2.22 3.04 -1.24
N LEU A 79 2.49 1.93 -1.92
CA LEU A 79 3.20 0.78 -1.35
C LEU A 79 4.59 1.15 -0.86
N ARG A 80 5.33 1.95 -1.65
CA ARG A 80 6.66 2.45 -1.30
C ARG A 80 6.62 3.31 -0.05
N TRP A 81 5.72 4.30 -0.02
CA TRP A 81 5.53 5.11 1.18
C TRP A 81 5.18 4.25 2.40
N TRP A 82 4.29 3.26 2.25
CA TRP A 82 3.97 2.35 3.35
C TRP A 82 5.22 1.58 3.82
N ALA A 83 5.98 0.99 2.91
CA ALA A 83 7.20 0.26 3.19
C ALA A 83 8.23 1.11 3.94
N GLU A 84 8.45 2.35 3.52
CA GLU A 84 9.31 3.33 4.19
C GLU A 84 8.85 3.58 5.63
N LYS A 85 7.56 3.87 5.85
CA LYS A 85 7.01 4.19 7.17
C LYS A 85 7.03 3.04 8.16
N VAL A 86 7.16 1.80 7.69
CA VAL A 86 7.32 0.62 8.55
C VAL A 86 8.77 0.14 8.66
N GLY A 87 9.73 0.92 8.17
CA GLY A 87 11.16 0.64 8.26
C GLY A 87 11.65 -0.43 7.29
N LYS A 88 10.97 -0.60 6.15
CA LYS A 88 11.28 -1.61 5.13
C LYS A 88 11.41 -1.00 3.72
N PRO A 89 12.20 0.08 3.52
CA PRO A 89 12.28 0.78 2.24
C PRO A 89 12.77 -0.10 1.08
N GLY A 90 13.60 -1.12 1.36
CA GLY A 90 14.12 -2.05 0.36
C GLY A 90 13.13 -3.10 -0.17
N LEU A 91 11.85 -3.05 0.21
CA LEU A 91 10.83 -3.96 -0.32
C LEU A 91 10.45 -3.67 -1.77
N LEU A 92 10.65 -2.43 -2.24
CA LEU A 92 10.46 -2.07 -3.64
C LEU A 92 11.76 -1.44 -4.17
N PRO A 93 12.23 -1.80 -5.39
CA PRO A 93 13.32 -1.11 -6.06
C PRO A 93 13.01 0.38 -6.11
N GLY A 94 13.99 1.26 -5.88
CA GLY A 94 13.78 2.72 -5.82
C GLY A 94 13.17 3.32 -7.10
N ASP A 95 13.38 2.64 -8.22
CA ASP A 95 12.89 3.04 -9.53
C ASP A 95 11.74 2.15 -10.00
N ASN A 96 10.83 2.70 -10.81
CA ASN A 96 9.65 1.98 -11.33
C ASN A 96 9.91 1.39 -12.73
N THR A 97 11.19 1.14 -13.07
CA THR A 97 11.65 0.59 -14.35
C THR A 97 11.32 -0.88 -14.53
#